data_AF-A0A2H6EEI9-F1
#
_entry.id   AF-A0A2H6EEI9-F1
#
_cell.length_a   1.000
_cell.length_b   1.000
_cell.length_c   1.000
_cell.angle_alpha   90.00
_cell.angle_beta   90.00
_cell.angle_gamma   90.00
#
_symmetry.space_group_name_H-M   'P 1'
#
loop_
_entity.id
_entity.type
_entity.pdbx_description
1 polymer ?
#
loop_
_entity_poly.entity_id
_entity_poly.type
_entity_poly.pdbx_seq_one_letter_code
_entity_poly.pdbx_strand_id
1 'polypeptide(L)' 'MEKEPDKLKGINKVYREIGPYLGLGMQLALTVTIMVFVGFWLDEKFDTKPVLTVVFSLLGVFAGMYNFIKNAINSGKK' A
#
# COMPACT_ATOMS: atom_id res chain seq x y z
N MET A 1 -21.75 -25.49 -24.91
CA MET A 1 -20.82 -24.45 -24.41
C MET A 1 -19.72 -25.16 -23.63
N GLU A 2 -18.74 -25.71 -24.35
CA GLU A 2 -17.56 -26.34 -23.75
C GLU A 2 -16.78 -25.23 -23.06
N LYS A 3 -16.75 -25.19 -21.72
CA LYS A 3 -15.99 -24.16 -21.00
C LYS A 3 -14.51 -24.44 -21.22
N GLU A 4 -13.88 -23.67 -22.11
CA GLU A 4 -12.45 -23.69 -22.43
C GLU A 4 -11.59 -23.67 -21.14
N PRO A 5 -10.98 -24.80 -20.74
CA PRO A 5 -10.20 -24.91 -19.50
C PRO A 5 -8.92 -24.04 -19.52
N ASP A 6 -8.51 -23.54 -20.69
CA ASP A 6 -7.30 -22.75 -20.88
C ASP A 6 -7.46 -21.29 -20.47
N LYS A 7 -8.66 -20.70 -20.59
CA LYS A 7 -8.92 -19.33 -20.08
C LYS A 7 -8.85 -19.27 -18.55
N LEU A 8 -9.31 -20.32 -17.87
CA LEU A 8 -9.27 -20.45 -16.41
C LEU A 8 -7.84 -20.60 -15.88
N LYS A 9 -6.95 -21.28 -16.62
CA LYS A 9 -5.52 -21.37 -16.28
C LYS A 9 -4.80 -20.03 -16.48
N GLY A 10 -5.14 -19.31 -17.56
CA GLY A 10 -4.61 -17.98 -17.85
C GLY A 10 -4.92 -16.96 -16.74
N ILE A 11 -6.17 -16.89 -16.29
CA ILE A 11 -6.54 -15.98 -15.19
C ILE A 11 -5.84 -16.35 -13.88
N ASN A 12 -5.75 -17.64 -13.52
CA ASN A 12 -5.10 -18.07 -12.29
C ASN A 12 -3.61 -17.71 -12.26
N LYS A 13 -2.96 -17.74 -13.43
CA LYS A 13 -1.56 -17.32 -13.57
C LYS A 13 -1.41 -15.81 -13.36
N VAL A 14 -2.29 -15.02 -13.98
CA VAL A 14 -2.33 -13.56 -13.81
C VAL A 14 -2.60 -13.18 -12.35
N TYR A 15 -3.57 -13.81 -11.67
CA TYR A 15 -3.85 -13.57 -10.24
C TYR A 15 -2.64 -13.89 -9.35
N ARG A 16 -1.89 -14.95 -9.64
CA ARG A 16 -0.66 -15.31 -8.90
C ARG A 16 0.47 -14.32 -9.15
N GLU A 17 0.56 -13.76 -10.36
CA GLU A 17 1.56 -12.74 -10.69
C GLU A 17 1.23 -11.38 -10.07
N ILE A 18 -0.03 -10.92 -10.12
CA ILE A 18 -0.42 -9.59 -9.61
C ILE A 18 -0.71 -9.55 -8.11
N GLY A 19 -1.11 -10.69 -7.51
CA GLY A 19 -1.51 -10.79 -6.10
C GLY A 19 -0.48 -10.21 -5.12
N PRO A 20 0.82 -10.52 -5.25
CA PRO A 20 1.85 -9.93 -4.41
C PRO A 20 1.92 -8.40 -4.52
N TYR A 21 1.81 -7.83 -5.73
CA TYR A 21 1.85 -6.38 -5.94
C TYR A 21 0.62 -5.66 -5.36
N LEU A 22 -0.56 -6.28 -5.44
CA LEU A 22 -1.77 -5.78 -4.79
C LEU A 22 -1.61 -5.74 -3.26
N GLY A 23 -1.02 -6.78 -2.67
CA GLY A 23 -0.72 -6.82 -1.24
C GLY A 23 0.23 -5.70 -0.81
N LEU A 24 1.27 -5.44 -1.60
CA LEU A 24 2.21 -4.34 -1.36
C LEU A 24 1.54 -2.97 -1.48
N GLY A 25 0.68 -2.77 -2.49
CA GLY A 25 -0.09 -1.54 -2.66
C GLY A 25 -1.05 -1.29 -1.50
N MET A 26 -1.76 -2.33 -1.03
CA MET A 26 -2.62 -2.27 0.15
C MET A 26 -1.82 -1.91 1.41
N GLN A 27 -0.64 -2.49 1.60
CA GLN A 27 0.23 -2.16 2.74
C GLN A 27 0.63 -0.67 2.72
N LEU A 28 0.99 -0.14 1.54
CA LEU A 28 1.34 1.27 1.39
C LEU A 28 0.13 2.17 1.70
N ALA A 29 -1.05 1.87 1.13
CA ALA A 29 -2.27 2.63 1.37
C ALA A 29 -2.65 2.65 2.85
N LEU A 30 -2.58 1.50 3.53
CA LEU A 30 -2.85 1.40 4.97
C LEU A 30 -1.84 2.22 5.78
N THR A 31 -0.55 2.14 5.47
CA THR A 31 0.50 2.88 6.18
C THR A 31 0.28 4.39 6.08
N VAL A 32 0.03 4.90 4.88
CA VAL A 32 -0.22 6.32 4.65
C VAL A 32 -1.50 6.76 5.34
N THR A 33 -2.58 5.99 5.23
CA THR A 33 -3.88 6.31 5.86
C THR A 33 -3.74 6.43 7.37
N ILE A 34 -3.04 5.49 8.01
CA ILE A 34 -2.80 5.53 9.46
C ILE A 34 -2.00 6.77 9.86
N MET A 35 -0.91 7.09 9.15
CA MET A 35 -0.10 8.26 9.48
C MET A 35 -0.87 9.58 9.29
N VAL A 36 -1.66 9.71 8.22
CA VAL A 36 -2.51 10.88 7.99
C VAL A 36 -3.55 11.02 9.09
N PHE A 37 -4.21 9.93 9.48
CA PHE A 37 -5.22 9.95 10.54
C PHE A 37 -4.62 10.31 11.89
N VAL A 38 -3.43 9.79 12.20
CA VAL A 38 -2.66 10.17 13.40
C VAL A 38 -2.29 11.66 13.36
N GLY A 39 -1.84 12.17 12.22
CA GLY A 39 -1.52 13.59 12.05
C GLY A 39 -2.73 14.50 12.24
N PHE A 40 -3.88 14.11 11.70
CA PHE A 40 -5.14 14.84 11.86
C PHE A 40 -5.60 14.88 13.32
N TRP A 41 -5.56 13.73 14.01
CA TRP A 41 -5.91 13.65 15.42
C TRP A 41 -4.96 14.46 16.32
N LEU A 42 -3.67 14.52 15.96
CA LEU A 42 -2.71 15.37 16.65
C LEU A 42 -3.00 16.85 16.41
N ASP A 43 -3.27 17.26 15.18
CA ASP A 43 -3.61 18.65 14.85
C ASP A 43 -4.84 19.13 15.63
N GLU A 44 -5.88 18.30 15.73
CA GLU A 44 -7.09 18.61 16.51
C GLU A 44 -6.78 18.76 18.02
N LYS A 45 -5.86 17.95 18.55
CA LYS A 45 -5.49 17.99 19.97
C LYS A 45 -4.59 19.17 20.34
N PHE A 46 -3.73 19.59 19.43
CA PHE A 46 -2.75 20.66 19.68
C PHE A 46 -3.22 22.04 19.17
N ASP A 47 -4.43 22.13 18.60
CA ASP A 47 -4.96 23.31 17.91
C ASP A 47 -3.98 23.85 16.85
N THR A 48 -3.09 22.97 16.39
CA THR A 48 -2.20 23.27 15.29
C THR A 48 -3.04 23.16 14.03
N LYS A 49 -3.10 24.27 13.27
CA LYS A 49 -3.41 24.27 11.83
C LYS A 49 -2.75 23.05 11.16
N PRO A 50 -3.23 22.53 10.01
CA PRO A 50 -2.94 21.16 9.50
C PRO A 50 -1.47 20.90 9.13
N VAL A 51 -0.56 21.09 10.07
CA VAL A 51 0.89 21.14 9.95
C VAL A 51 1.41 19.78 10.38
N LEU A 52 0.91 19.21 11.48
CA LEU A 52 1.27 17.86 11.88
C LEU A 52 0.74 16.85 10.85
N THR A 53 -0.46 17.04 10.33
CA THR A 53 -1.01 16.25 9.22
C THR A 53 -0.11 16.31 7.99
N VAL A 54 0.41 17.48 7.61
CA VAL A 54 1.34 17.61 6.47
C VAL A 54 2.67 16.90 6.76
N VAL A 55 3.23 17.06 7.96
CA VAL A 55 4.49 16.40 8.35
C VAL A 55 4.31 14.87 8.39
N PHE A 56 3.28 14.38 9.06
CA PHE A 56 2.97 12.96 9.17
C PHE A 56 2.57 12.33 7.84
N SER A 57 1.86 13.06 6.97
CA SER A 57 1.54 12.56 5.63
C SER A 57 2.78 12.42 4.77
N LEU A 58 3.69 13.40 4.78
CA LEU A 58 4.98 13.30 4.11
C LEU A 58 5.79 12.12 4.65
N LEU A 59 5.93 12.01 5.98
CA LEU A 59 6.62 10.89 6.62
C LEU A 59 5.97 9.55 6.29
N GLY A 60 4.64 9.47 6.27
CA GLY A 60 3.89 8.28 5.93
C GLY A 60 4.07 7.85 4.48
N VAL A 61 4.11 8.81 3.56
CA VAL A 61 4.43 8.54 2.15
C VAL A 61 5.88 8.08 2.00
N PHE A 62 6.84 8.75 2.63
CA PHE A 62 8.26 8.33 2.58
C PHE A 62 8.46 6.94 3.18
N ALA A 63 7.92 6.68 4.37
CA ALA A 63 8.04 5.39 5.05
C ALA A 63 7.29 4.28 4.29
N GLY A 64 6.08 4.56 3.81
CA GLY A 64 5.29 3.65 2.99
C GLY A 64 5.99 3.29 1.69
N MET A 65 6.52 4.28 0.98
CA MET A 65 7.27 4.10 -0.27
C MET A 65 8.57 3.33 -0.04
N TYR A 66 9.33 3.65 1.01
CA TYR A 66 10.54 2.91 1.37
C TYR A 66 10.25 1.43 1.62
N ASN A 67 9.21 1.14 2.41
CA ASN A 67 8.78 -0.23 2.69
C ASN A 67 8.26 -0.93 1.43
N PHE A 68 7.50 -0.23 0.58
CA PHE A 68 7.01 -0.75 -0.68
C PHE A 68 8.16 -1.16 -1.61
N ILE A 69 9.12 -0.26 -1.85
CA ILE A 69 10.27 -0.54 -2.74
C ILE A 69 11.13 -1.67 -2.14
N LYS A 70 11.43 -1.61 -0.84
CA LYS A 70 12.19 -2.65 -0.15
C LYS A 70 11.52 -4.02 -0.27
N ASN A 71 10.20 -4.09 -0.09
CA ASN A 71 9.45 -5.33 -0.16
C ASN A 71 9.29 -5.79 -1.61
N ALA A 72 9.03 -4.90 -2.57
CA ALA A 72 8.95 -5.22 -3.98
C ALA A 72 10.27 -5.83 -4.52
N ILE A 73 11.42 -5.27 -4.13
CA ILE A 73 12.74 -5.80 -4.50
C ILE A 73 13.01 -7.15 -3.82
N ASN A 74 12.63 -7.33 -2.56
CA ASN A 74 12.83 -8.58 -1.84
C ASN A 74 11.84 -9.69 -2.22
N SER A 75 10.65 -9.35 -2.73
CA SER A 75 9.66 -10.31 -3.23
C SER A 75 10.12 -11.08 -4.46
N GLY A 76 11.08 -10.56 -5.24
CA GLY A 76 11.73 -11.29 -6.34
C GLY A 76 12.83 -12.27 -5.90
N LYS A 77 13.19 -12.30 -4.61
CA LYS A 77 14.27 -13.15 -4.05
C LYS A 77 13.74 -14.34 -3.23
N LYS A 78 12.43 -14.59 -3.21
CA LYS A 78 11.82 -15.73 -2.50
C LYS A 78 11.13 -16.69 -3.45
#